data_AF-A0AAU5IWR5-F1
#
_entry.id   AF-A0AAU5IWR5-F1
#
_cell.length_a   1.000
_cell.length_b   1.000
_cell.length_c   1.000
_cell.angle_alpha   90.00
_cell.angle_beta   90.00
_cell.angle_gamma   90.00
#
_symmetry.space_group_name_H-M   'P 1'
#
loop_
_entity.id
_entity.type
_entity.pdbx_description
1 polymer ?
#
loop_
_entity_poly.entity_id
_entity_poly.type
_entity_poly.pdbx_seq_one_letter_code
_entity_poly.pdbx_strand_id
1 'polypeptide(L)'
;MVNESPDTPPPRKLRPTRRGRLALLIGAVLVLVVAAAVLVPLLTREQSTERTRSLLVPEGWRASQVYAAVDKVLDEPSGTTEKAVATADLPLPAAAKGNPEGYLFPATYPVTSGTTPESLLRYMVDTAVKRFGADHITAGAQRNGVTVYQTVTLASIVQAEADTEPDMGKVARVVHNRLARDMPLQMDSTLNYALNRSTLDTTTGDTKIDSPYNSYERKGLPPTPIGNPGEQAMVAAVSPTPGPWLYFVTVAPGDTRFTADYAEQQRNVAEFNRNRRGG
;
A
#
# COMPACT_ATOMS: atom_id res chain seq x y z
N MET A 1 38.56 -19.67 51.37
CA MET A 1 38.93 -19.20 52.71
C MET A 1 40.09 -18.21 52.57
N VAL A 2 39.79 -16.93 52.80
CA VAL A 2 40.53 -15.91 53.59
C VAL A 2 42.05 -15.71 53.39
N ASN A 3 42.41 -14.46 53.01
CA ASN A 3 43.57 -13.60 53.35
C ASN A 3 45.01 -14.18 53.26
N GLU A 4 46.08 -13.42 53.00
CA GLU A 4 46.39 -11.98 53.17
C GLU A 4 47.64 -11.66 52.32
N SER A 5 47.83 -10.39 51.96
CA SER A 5 49.04 -9.86 51.29
C SER A 5 50.19 -9.57 52.28
N PRO A 6 51.43 -9.41 51.78
CA PRO A 6 52.31 -8.39 52.36
C PRO A 6 53.02 -7.48 51.33
N ASP A 7 53.33 -6.29 51.84
CA ASP A 7 53.89 -5.06 51.27
C ASP A 7 55.22 -5.15 50.48
N THR A 8 55.45 -4.17 49.60
CA THR A 8 56.80 -3.78 49.11
C THR A 8 56.92 -2.24 48.93
N PRO A 9 58.12 -1.66 49.13
CA PRO A 9 58.35 -0.28 49.62
C PRO A 9 58.50 0.80 48.51
N PRO A 10 58.65 2.11 48.86
CA PRO A 10 58.11 3.24 48.07
C PRO A 10 59.09 3.83 47.03
N PRO A 11 58.58 4.57 46.02
CA PRO A 11 59.43 5.24 45.04
C PRO A 11 59.95 6.62 45.48
N ARG A 12 61.19 6.91 45.09
CA ARG A 12 62.03 8.06 45.46
C ARG A 12 61.73 9.29 44.58
N LYS A 13 61.59 10.47 45.21
CA LYS A 13 61.28 11.76 44.57
C LYS A 13 62.52 12.36 43.87
N LEU A 14 62.35 12.80 42.62
CA LEU A 14 63.32 13.65 41.90
C LEU A 14 62.89 15.12 42.01
N ARG A 15 63.79 15.97 42.54
CA ARG A 15 63.65 17.43 42.62
C ARG A 15 64.32 18.08 41.40
N PRO A 16 63.65 18.96 40.64
CA PRO A 16 64.30 19.75 39.61
C PRO A 16 65.02 20.96 40.22
N THR A 17 66.25 21.23 39.76
CA THR A 17 67.10 22.31 40.24
C THR A 17 66.87 23.62 39.47
N ARG A 18 67.17 24.71 40.17
CA ARG A 18 66.98 26.11 39.77
C ARG A 18 68.03 26.55 38.74
N ARG A 19 67.70 26.49 37.44
CA ARG A 19 68.26 27.40 36.44
C ARG A 19 67.17 27.76 35.44
N GLY A 20 66.95 29.07 35.25
CA GLY A 20 66.22 29.59 34.10
C GLY A 20 64.73 29.87 34.29
N ARG A 21 64.35 30.54 35.38
CA ARG A 21 63.11 31.31 35.39
C ARG A 21 63.22 32.46 34.38
N LEU A 22 62.08 32.77 33.73
CA LEU A 22 61.69 34.05 33.15
C LEU A 22 61.91 34.27 31.62
N ALA A 23 60.85 34.02 30.85
CA ALA A 23 60.35 34.92 29.80
C ALA A 23 58.85 34.60 29.63
N LEU A 24 57.98 35.33 30.34
CA LEU A 24 57.26 36.53 29.91
C LEU A 24 55.89 36.19 29.28
N LEU A 25 54.85 36.50 30.06
CA LEU A 25 53.44 36.53 29.70
C LEU A 25 53.20 37.44 28.49
N ILE A 26 52.48 36.95 27.47
CA ILE A 26 51.49 37.67 26.64
C ILE A 26 50.67 36.59 25.91
N GLY A 27 49.34 36.62 26.05
CA GLY A 27 48.44 35.73 25.29
C GLY A 27 47.19 35.21 26.02
N ALA A 28 46.83 35.74 27.19
CA ALA A 28 45.60 35.37 27.89
C ALA A 28 44.41 36.22 27.42
N VAL A 29 43.92 36.03 26.18
CA VAL A 29 42.55 36.48 25.78
C VAL A 29 41.87 35.53 24.75
N LEU A 30 42.58 34.70 24.00
CA LEU A 30 41.97 34.03 22.83
C LEU A 30 41.58 32.54 23.00
N VAL A 31 41.09 32.12 24.17
CA VAL A 31 40.65 30.71 24.35
C VAL A 31 39.22 30.56 24.90
N LEU A 32 38.58 31.61 25.41
CA LEU A 32 37.24 31.47 26.02
C LEU A 32 36.04 31.80 25.11
N VAL A 33 36.24 32.41 23.94
CA VAL A 33 35.11 32.66 23.00
C VAL A 33 34.92 31.55 21.98
N VAL A 34 35.95 30.72 21.73
CA VAL A 34 35.84 29.61 20.75
C VAL A 34 35.21 28.36 21.38
N ALA A 35 35.28 28.20 22.70
CA ALA A 35 34.63 27.06 23.35
C ALA A 35 33.10 27.14 23.32
N ALA A 36 32.49 28.33 23.47
CA ALA A 36 31.04 28.47 23.41
C ALA A 36 30.48 28.36 21.98
N ALA A 37 31.18 28.91 20.98
CA ALA A 37 30.75 28.84 19.58
C ALA A 37 30.87 27.44 18.96
N VAL A 38 31.66 26.55 19.57
CA VAL A 38 31.78 25.13 19.18
C VAL A 38 30.92 24.22 20.07
N LEU A 39 30.67 24.57 21.34
CA LEU A 39 29.74 23.80 22.19
C LEU A 39 28.26 24.03 21.83
N VAL A 40 27.85 25.21 21.36
CA VAL A 40 26.44 25.47 21.04
C VAL A 40 25.95 24.65 19.83
N PRO A 41 26.72 24.47 18.73
CA PRO A 41 26.37 23.52 17.67
C PRO A 41 26.47 22.06 18.09
N LEU A 42 27.28 21.72 19.11
CA LEU A 42 27.43 20.36 19.62
C LEU A 42 26.32 19.96 20.62
N LEU A 43 25.61 20.93 21.19
CA LEU A 43 24.41 20.72 22.00
C LEU A 43 23.10 20.88 21.20
N THR A 44 23.16 21.40 19.97
CA THR A 44 22.00 21.48 19.05
C THR A 44 22.06 20.46 17.92
N ARG A 45 23.11 19.65 17.87
CA ARG A 45 23.16 18.43 17.06
C ARG A 45 22.74 17.23 17.87
N GLU A 46 21.59 17.33 18.54
CA GLU A 46 20.63 16.25 18.38
C GLU A 46 20.22 16.25 16.90
N GLN A 47 21.11 15.73 16.05
CA GLN A 47 20.62 14.88 14.98
C GLN A 47 19.98 13.72 15.72
N SER A 48 18.73 13.94 16.15
CA SER A 48 17.73 12.91 16.18
C SER A 48 17.93 12.19 14.86
N THR A 49 18.55 11.02 14.94
CA THR A 49 18.41 10.02 13.91
C THR A 49 16.93 9.66 13.98
N GLU A 50 16.06 10.55 13.49
CA GLU A 50 14.68 10.22 13.20
C GLU A 50 14.83 9.04 12.25
N ARG A 51 14.65 7.83 12.78
CA ARG A 51 14.46 6.64 11.96
C ARG A 51 13.37 7.05 11.00
N THR A 52 13.71 7.18 9.73
CA THR A 52 12.74 7.49 8.69
C THR A 52 11.71 6.37 8.74
N ARG A 53 10.58 6.63 9.40
CA ARG A 53 9.46 5.70 9.42
C ARG A 53 8.81 5.81 8.06
N SER A 54 8.30 4.69 7.57
CA SER A 54 7.55 4.67 6.33
C SER A 54 6.43 3.68 6.43
N LEU A 55 5.30 4.00 5.80
CA LEU A 55 4.15 3.14 5.67
C LEU A 55 4.12 2.55 4.26
N LEU A 56 4.29 1.22 4.16
CA LEU A 56 4.00 0.51 2.92
C LEU A 56 2.49 0.22 2.85
N VAL A 57 1.86 0.65 1.77
CA VAL A 57 0.50 0.26 1.38
C VAL A 57 0.60 -0.67 0.17
N PRO A 58 0.41 -1.99 0.34
CA PRO A 58 0.35 -2.93 -0.77
C PRO A 58 -0.84 -2.72 -1.70
N GLU A 59 -0.70 -3.19 -2.93
CA GLU A 59 -1.79 -3.22 -3.91
C GLU A 59 -2.92 -4.16 -3.45
N GLY A 60 -4.15 -3.84 -3.86
CA GLY A 60 -5.35 -4.63 -3.56
C GLY A 60 -5.88 -4.45 -2.14
N TRP A 61 -5.16 -3.76 -1.25
CA TRP A 61 -5.66 -3.47 0.10
C TRP A 61 -6.95 -2.66 0.06
N ARG A 62 -7.89 -3.00 0.95
CA ARG A 62 -9.10 -2.21 1.20
C ARG A 62 -8.78 -1.04 2.11
N ALA A 63 -9.63 -0.01 2.05
CA ALA A 63 -9.47 1.20 2.86
C ALA A 63 -9.39 0.89 4.36
N SER A 64 -10.17 -0.07 4.85
CA SER A 64 -10.11 -0.51 6.26
C SER A 64 -8.72 -1.05 6.67
N GLN A 65 -8.02 -1.75 5.79
CA GLN A 65 -6.66 -2.24 6.04
C GLN A 65 -5.65 -1.09 6.04
N VAL A 66 -5.83 -0.13 5.12
CA VAL A 66 -5.01 1.09 5.08
C VAL A 66 -5.20 1.90 6.37
N TYR A 67 -6.44 2.11 6.82
CA TYR A 67 -6.73 2.85 8.06
C TYR A 67 -6.05 2.21 9.26
N ALA A 68 -6.18 0.90 9.42
CA ALA A 68 -5.53 0.18 10.52
C ALA A 68 -4.00 0.28 10.47
N ALA A 69 -3.41 0.31 9.27
CA ALA A 69 -1.97 0.46 9.12
C ALA A 69 -1.50 1.89 9.38
N VAL A 70 -2.29 2.90 9.02
CA VAL A 70 -2.04 4.31 9.37
C VAL A 70 -2.13 4.51 10.88
N ASP A 71 -3.19 4.00 11.53
CA ASP A 71 -3.32 4.10 12.99
C ASP A 71 -2.10 3.48 13.68
N LYS A 72 -1.67 2.29 13.21
CA LYS A 72 -0.51 1.59 13.76
C LYS A 72 0.82 2.32 13.56
N VAL A 73 1.08 2.91 12.39
CA VAL A 73 2.38 3.55 12.10
C VAL A 73 2.53 4.89 12.82
N LEU A 74 1.40 5.56 13.08
CA LEU A 74 1.31 6.83 13.79
C LEU A 74 1.13 6.67 15.31
N ASP A 75 1.04 5.43 15.81
CA ASP A 75 0.75 5.13 17.22
C ASP A 75 -0.59 5.72 17.71
N GLU A 76 -1.58 5.82 16.81
CA GLU A 76 -2.93 6.33 17.07
C GLU A 76 -3.90 5.21 17.55
N PRO A 77 -4.98 5.56 18.28
CA PRO A 77 -6.03 4.60 18.60
C PRO A 77 -6.68 4.01 17.34
N SER A 78 -7.12 2.74 17.43
CA SER A 78 -7.83 2.07 16.33
C SER A 78 -9.10 2.82 15.94
N GLY A 79 -9.28 3.05 14.64
CA GLY A 79 -10.41 3.76 14.03
C GLY A 79 -10.25 5.28 14.00
N THR A 80 -9.09 5.82 14.40
CA THR A 80 -8.80 7.26 14.29
C THR A 80 -8.76 7.69 12.83
N THR A 81 -8.03 6.96 11.99
CA THR A 81 -7.90 7.26 10.55
C THR A 81 -9.23 7.15 9.82
N GLU A 82 -10.07 6.17 10.14
CA GLU A 82 -11.39 6.02 9.53
C GLU A 82 -12.28 7.25 9.80
N LYS A 83 -12.27 7.76 11.04
CA LYS A 83 -13.01 8.97 11.42
C LYS A 83 -12.46 10.21 10.73
N ALA A 84 -11.15 10.27 10.51
CA ALA A 84 -10.47 11.38 9.87
C ALA A 84 -10.87 11.57 8.40
N VAL A 85 -11.37 10.53 7.71
CA VAL A 85 -11.82 10.61 6.31
C VAL A 85 -12.85 11.74 6.11
N ALA A 86 -13.76 11.94 7.06
CA ALA A 86 -14.81 12.95 6.96
C ALA A 86 -14.28 14.40 7.06
N THR A 87 -13.13 14.59 7.72
CA THR A 87 -12.51 15.91 7.94
C THR A 87 -11.28 16.15 7.05
N ALA A 88 -10.78 15.13 6.38
CA ALA A 88 -9.56 15.18 5.59
C ALA A 88 -9.69 15.92 4.24
N ASP A 89 -10.87 16.41 3.87
CA ASP A 89 -11.13 17.16 2.61
C ASP A 89 -10.37 16.55 1.42
N LEU A 90 -10.70 15.29 1.13
CA LEU A 90 -10.00 14.49 0.13
C LEU A 90 -10.50 14.87 -1.28
N PRO A 91 -9.61 15.13 -2.26
CA PRO A 91 -9.99 15.53 -3.62
C PRO A 91 -10.47 14.32 -4.46
N LEU A 92 -11.45 13.59 -3.95
CA LEU A 92 -12.04 12.44 -4.61
C LEU A 92 -12.96 12.88 -5.76
N PRO A 93 -13.09 12.07 -6.82
CA PRO A 93 -14.10 12.31 -7.84
C PRO A 93 -15.50 12.32 -7.23
N ALA A 94 -16.42 13.14 -7.78
CA ALA A 94 -17.80 13.21 -7.30
C ALA A 94 -18.51 11.84 -7.28
N ALA A 95 -18.18 10.95 -8.23
CA ALA A 95 -18.72 9.60 -8.28
C ALA A 95 -18.38 8.73 -7.05
N ALA A 96 -17.28 9.05 -6.36
CA ALA A 96 -16.86 8.36 -5.15
C ALA A 96 -17.72 8.69 -3.92
N LYS A 97 -18.49 9.80 -3.96
CA LYS A 97 -19.37 10.25 -2.86
C LYS A 97 -18.68 10.28 -1.49
N GLY A 98 -17.41 10.70 -1.47
CA GLY A 98 -16.59 10.76 -0.25
C GLY A 98 -15.99 9.42 0.21
N ASN A 99 -16.24 8.31 -0.48
CA ASN A 99 -15.59 7.03 -0.19
C ASN A 99 -14.21 6.96 -0.86
N PRO A 100 -13.09 6.86 -0.12
CA PRO A 100 -11.75 6.82 -0.70
C PRO A 100 -11.34 5.43 -1.22
N GLU A 101 -12.20 4.40 -1.12
CA GLU A 101 -11.92 3.07 -1.66
C GLU A 101 -11.53 3.14 -3.14
N GLY A 102 -10.37 2.59 -3.49
CA GLY A 102 -9.77 2.69 -4.82
C GLY A 102 -8.82 3.87 -5.02
N TYR A 103 -8.78 4.84 -4.11
CA TYR A 103 -7.98 6.06 -4.20
C TYR A 103 -6.90 6.17 -3.11
N LEU A 104 -6.81 5.23 -2.17
CA LEU A 104 -5.69 5.15 -1.25
C LEU A 104 -4.52 4.45 -1.94
N PHE A 105 -3.82 5.20 -2.80
CA PHE A 105 -2.89 4.65 -3.77
C PHE A 105 -1.82 3.72 -3.14
N PRO A 106 -1.56 2.53 -3.72
CA PRO A 106 -0.50 1.64 -3.24
C PRO A 106 0.90 2.24 -3.47
N ALA A 107 1.62 2.50 -2.39
CA ALA A 107 3.00 2.99 -2.41
C ALA A 107 3.64 2.90 -1.02
N THR A 108 4.90 3.31 -0.92
CA THR A 108 5.57 3.58 0.35
C THR A 108 5.51 5.07 0.65
N TYR A 109 4.92 5.43 1.79
CA TYR A 109 4.75 6.81 2.24
C TYR A 109 5.73 7.13 3.38
N PRO A 110 6.45 8.26 3.32
CA PRO A 110 7.27 8.71 4.44
C PRO A 110 6.38 9.12 5.62
N VAL A 111 6.83 8.82 6.83
CA VAL A 111 6.18 9.18 8.09
C VAL A 111 7.17 9.95 8.94
N THR A 112 6.84 11.19 9.26
CA THR A 112 7.62 12.11 10.10
C THR A 112 6.85 12.45 11.37
N SER A 113 7.50 13.16 12.29
CA SER A 113 6.89 13.60 13.56
C SER A 113 5.66 14.51 13.39
N GLY A 114 5.49 15.16 12.24
CA GLY A 114 4.32 15.99 11.91
C GLY A 114 3.24 15.30 11.07
N THR A 115 3.41 14.02 10.75
CA THR A 115 2.45 13.27 9.92
C THR A 115 1.18 12.96 10.71
N THR A 116 0.02 13.36 10.19
CA THR A 116 -1.31 13.04 10.73
C THR A 116 -2.05 12.04 9.83
N PRO A 117 -3.10 11.36 10.33
CA PRO A 117 -3.97 10.53 9.50
C PRO A 117 -4.51 11.26 8.26
N GLU A 118 -5.04 12.48 8.41
CA GLU A 118 -5.56 13.29 7.31
C GLU A 118 -4.49 13.59 6.26
N SER A 119 -3.27 13.92 6.71
CA SER A 119 -2.17 14.23 5.80
C SER A 119 -1.74 13.02 4.97
N LEU A 120 -1.74 11.81 5.54
CA LEU A 120 -1.43 10.58 4.81
C LEU A 120 -2.55 10.20 3.84
N LEU A 121 -3.81 10.26 4.28
CA LEU A 121 -4.96 9.99 3.41
C LEU A 121 -4.96 10.95 2.21
N ARG A 122 -4.74 12.26 2.45
CA ARG A 122 -4.65 13.25 1.38
C ARG A 122 -3.49 12.95 0.44
N TYR A 123 -2.30 12.61 0.95
CA TYR A 123 -1.16 12.25 0.10
C TYR A 123 -1.46 11.02 -0.77
N MET A 124 -2.09 9.98 -0.21
CA MET A 124 -2.50 8.80 -0.98
C MET A 124 -3.49 9.16 -2.10
N VAL A 125 -4.52 9.97 -1.78
CA VAL A 125 -5.54 10.39 -2.75
C VAL A 125 -4.97 11.31 -3.83
N ASP A 126 -4.14 12.29 -3.47
CA ASP A 126 -3.46 13.16 -4.44
C ASP A 126 -2.59 12.33 -5.40
N THR A 127 -1.93 11.31 -4.88
CA THR A 127 -1.13 10.38 -5.69
C THR A 127 -2.01 9.61 -6.65
N ALA A 128 -3.13 9.03 -6.19
CA ALA A 128 -4.11 8.36 -7.04
C ALA A 128 -4.66 9.28 -8.13
N VAL A 129 -5.14 10.47 -7.76
CA VAL A 129 -5.71 11.45 -8.70
C VAL A 129 -4.71 11.82 -9.78
N LYS A 130 -3.45 12.07 -9.41
CA LYS A 130 -2.38 12.36 -10.37
C LYS A 130 -2.12 11.18 -11.31
N ARG A 131 -2.02 9.96 -10.78
CA ARG A 131 -1.70 8.76 -11.57
C ARG A 131 -2.85 8.36 -12.49
N PHE A 132 -4.07 8.33 -11.97
CA PHE A 132 -5.26 7.96 -12.72
C PHE A 132 -5.71 9.07 -13.69
N GLY A 133 -5.29 10.31 -13.45
CA GLY A 133 -5.48 11.44 -14.35
C GLY A 133 -4.48 11.52 -15.50
N ALA A 134 -3.52 10.59 -15.62
CA ALA A 134 -2.56 10.58 -16.71
C ALA A 134 -3.24 10.38 -18.08
N ASP A 135 -2.73 11.06 -19.12
CA ASP A 135 -3.34 11.10 -20.46
C ASP A 135 -3.64 9.70 -21.05
N HIS A 136 -2.75 8.73 -20.83
CA HIS A 136 -2.98 7.38 -21.35
C HIS A 136 -4.14 6.66 -20.65
N ILE A 137 -4.37 6.94 -19.35
CA ILE A 137 -5.50 6.40 -18.58
C ILE A 137 -6.78 7.09 -19.01
N THR A 138 -6.80 8.42 -19.04
CA THR A 138 -8.01 9.19 -19.39
C THR A 138 -8.45 8.92 -20.83
N ALA A 139 -7.52 8.91 -21.78
CA ALA A 139 -7.82 8.57 -23.17
C ALA A 139 -8.28 7.11 -23.31
N GLY A 140 -7.70 6.19 -22.55
CA GLY A 140 -8.10 4.78 -22.58
C GLY A 140 -9.48 4.52 -21.96
N ALA A 141 -9.81 5.19 -20.85
CA ALA A 141 -11.15 5.17 -20.27
C ALA A 141 -12.18 5.69 -21.27
N GLN A 142 -11.89 6.82 -21.93
CA GLN A 142 -12.75 7.39 -22.98
C GLN A 142 -12.94 6.44 -24.16
N ARG A 143 -11.87 5.81 -24.67
CA ARG A 143 -11.95 4.82 -25.76
C ARG A 143 -12.85 3.63 -25.40
N ASN A 144 -12.83 3.22 -24.14
CA ASN A 144 -13.65 2.11 -23.64
C ASN A 144 -15.07 2.55 -23.21
N GLY A 145 -15.42 3.83 -23.38
CA GLY A 145 -16.76 4.35 -23.04
C GLY A 145 -17.05 4.37 -21.54
N VAL A 146 -16.02 4.43 -20.69
CA VAL A 146 -16.14 4.45 -19.24
C VAL A 146 -15.49 5.69 -18.64
N THR A 147 -15.94 6.09 -17.45
CA THR A 147 -15.30 7.14 -16.66
C THR A 147 -14.03 6.63 -15.98
N VAL A 148 -13.13 7.54 -15.58
CA VAL A 148 -11.94 7.18 -14.79
C VAL A 148 -12.34 6.45 -13.49
N TYR A 149 -13.41 6.88 -12.81
CA TYR A 149 -13.87 6.20 -11.60
C TYR A 149 -14.30 4.74 -11.88
N GLN A 150 -15.05 4.51 -12.97
CA GLN A 150 -15.40 3.15 -13.41
C GLN A 150 -14.16 2.34 -13.83
N THR A 151 -13.14 2.98 -14.41
CA THR A 151 -11.84 2.34 -14.68
C THR A 151 -11.16 1.90 -13.39
N VAL A 152 -11.14 2.73 -12.34
CA VAL A 152 -10.61 2.35 -11.02
C VAL A 152 -11.40 1.19 -10.43
N THR A 153 -12.74 1.19 -10.56
CA THR A 153 -13.58 0.06 -10.13
C THR A 153 -13.21 -1.22 -10.86
N LEU A 154 -13.07 -1.18 -12.19
CA LEU A 154 -12.66 -2.32 -13.00
C LEU A 154 -11.24 -2.79 -12.61
N ALA A 155 -10.30 -1.86 -12.44
CA ALA A 155 -8.93 -2.16 -12.05
C ALA A 155 -8.86 -2.82 -10.67
N SER A 156 -9.71 -2.44 -9.72
CA SER A 156 -9.75 -3.09 -8.40
C SER A 156 -10.22 -4.55 -8.47
N ILE A 157 -11.10 -4.88 -9.42
CA ILE A 157 -11.48 -6.27 -9.70
C ILE A 157 -10.31 -7.00 -10.35
N VAL A 158 -9.69 -6.41 -11.37
CA VAL A 158 -8.53 -6.99 -12.06
C VAL A 158 -7.38 -7.31 -11.08
N GLN A 159 -7.07 -6.37 -10.19
CA GLN A 159 -6.05 -6.54 -9.14
C GLN A 159 -6.37 -7.72 -8.20
N ALA A 160 -7.65 -7.93 -7.89
CA ALA A 160 -8.08 -8.98 -6.98
C ALA A 160 -8.17 -10.37 -7.62
N GLU A 161 -8.26 -10.45 -8.94
CA GLU A 161 -8.50 -11.69 -9.71
C GLU A 161 -7.25 -12.22 -10.42
N ALA A 162 -6.20 -11.40 -10.60
CA ALA A 162 -5.03 -11.77 -11.38
C ALA A 162 -3.74 -11.74 -10.55
N ASP A 163 -2.99 -12.83 -10.62
CA ASP A 163 -1.69 -12.97 -9.95
C ASP A 163 -0.52 -12.36 -10.74
N THR A 164 -0.70 -12.13 -12.04
CA THR A 164 0.38 -11.70 -12.95
C THR A 164 -0.08 -10.61 -13.92
N GLU A 165 0.84 -9.75 -14.36
CA GLU A 165 0.55 -8.70 -15.35
C GLU A 165 -0.08 -9.25 -16.65
N PRO A 166 0.41 -10.36 -17.26
CA PRO A 166 -0.24 -10.91 -18.45
C PRO A 166 -1.68 -11.35 -18.21
N ASP A 167 -1.97 -11.90 -17.03
CA ASP A 167 -3.32 -12.31 -16.66
C ASP A 167 -4.21 -11.10 -16.34
N MET A 168 -3.68 -10.03 -15.75
CA MET A 168 -4.43 -8.77 -15.55
C MET A 168 -5.02 -8.26 -16.85
N GLY A 169 -4.24 -8.25 -17.94
CA GLY A 169 -4.71 -7.82 -19.26
C GLY A 169 -5.85 -8.71 -19.81
N LYS A 170 -5.80 -10.02 -19.57
CA LYS A 170 -6.83 -10.97 -20.01
C LYS A 170 -8.07 -10.94 -19.12
N VAL A 171 -7.93 -10.79 -17.80
CA VAL A 171 -9.04 -10.61 -16.86
C VAL A 171 -9.77 -9.31 -17.18
N ALA A 172 -9.05 -8.21 -17.41
CA ALA A 172 -9.64 -6.95 -17.85
C ALA A 172 -10.44 -7.14 -19.16
N ARG A 173 -9.90 -7.93 -20.11
CA ARG A 173 -10.62 -8.28 -21.34
C ARG A 173 -11.92 -9.04 -21.06
N VAL A 174 -11.92 -10.02 -20.15
CA VAL A 174 -13.13 -10.75 -19.75
C VAL A 174 -14.17 -9.80 -19.17
N VAL A 175 -13.78 -8.88 -18.28
CA VAL A 175 -14.70 -7.88 -17.70
C VAL A 175 -15.34 -7.02 -18.80
N HIS A 176 -14.52 -6.43 -19.69
CA HIS A 176 -15.02 -5.64 -20.82
C HIS A 176 -15.95 -6.44 -21.73
N ASN A 177 -15.57 -7.68 -22.07
CA ASN A 177 -16.36 -8.55 -22.94
C ASN A 177 -17.72 -8.94 -22.33
N ARG A 178 -17.79 -9.13 -21.01
CA ARG A 178 -19.04 -9.41 -20.29
C ARG A 178 -19.92 -8.18 -20.17
N LEU A 179 -19.35 -7.02 -19.85
CA LEU A 179 -20.07 -5.74 -19.83
C LEU A 179 -20.70 -5.43 -21.19
N ALA A 180 -19.94 -5.60 -22.27
CA ALA A 180 -20.44 -5.38 -23.63
C ALA A 180 -21.56 -6.34 -24.07
N ARG A 181 -21.72 -7.48 -23.38
CA ARG A 181 -22.75 -8.51 -23.64
C ARG A 181 -23.87 -8.51 -22.61
N ASP A 182 -23.91 -7.51 -21.72
CA ASP A 182 -24.88 -7.44 -20.62
C ASP A 182 -24.89 -8.74 -19.77
N MET A 183 -23.70 -9.31 -19.54
CA MET A 183 -23.49 -10.50 -18.70
C MET A 183 -23.07 -10.08 -17.28
N PRO A 184 -23.56 -10.77 -16.22
CA PRO A 184 -23.02 -10.60 -14.88
C PRO A 184 -21.52 -10.92 -14.82
N LEU A 185 -20.76 -10.19 -13.98
CA LEU A 185 -19.30 -10.37 -13.92
C LEU A 185 -18.91 -11.67 -13.22
N GLN A 186 -19.68 -12.09 -12.20
CA GLN A 186 -19.47 -13.33 -11.44
C GLN A 186 -18.06 -13.46 -10.86
N MET A 187 -17.62 -12.41 -10.17
CA MET A 187 -16.27 -12.30 -9.60
C MET A 187 -16.32 -12.55 -8.09
N ASP A 188 -15.59 -13.56 -7.62
CA ASP A 188 -15.55 -13.93 -6.20
C ASP A 188 -14.96 -12.81 -5.33
N SER A 189 -14.02 -12.04 -5.88
CA SER A 189 -13.48 -10.85 -5.25
C SER A 189 -14.57 -9.86 -4.80
N THR A 190 -15.64 -9.71 -5.58
CA THR A 190 -16.75 -8.81 -5.25
C THR A 190 -17.63 -9.34 -4.11
N LEU A 191 -17.81 -10.66 -4.00
CA LEU A 191 -18.48 -11.30 -2.87
C LEU A 191 -17.63 -11.20 -1.60
N ASN A 192 -16.33 -11.43 -1.72
CA ASN A 192 -15.38 -11.26 -0.63
C ASN A 192 -15.38 -9.83 -0.09
N TYR A 193 -15.52 -8.84 -0.97
CA TYR A 193 -15.71 -7.44 -0.56
C TYR A 193 -17.02 -7.26 0.20
N ALA A 194 -18.14 -7.72 -0.37
CA ALA A 194 -19.47 -7.62 0.25
C ALA A 194 -19.53 -8.22 1.66
N LEU A 195 -18.83 -9.35 1.86
CA LEU A 195 -18.82 -10.10 3.11
C LEU A 195 -17.67 -9.71 4.05
N ASN A 196 -16.91 -8.67 3.70
CA ASN A 196 -15.73 -8.19 4.42
C ASN A 196 -14.75 -9.32 4.81
N ARG A 197 -14.45 -10.21 3.86
CA ARG A 197 -13.52 -11.35 4.05
C ARG A 197 -12.59 -11.52 2.85
N SER A 198 -11.64 -12.44 2.95
CA SER A 198 -10.76 -12.86 1.86
C SER A 198 -10.61 -14.37 1.89
N THR A 199 -11.24 -15.08 0.96
CA THR A 199 -11.18 -16.54 0.84
C THR A 199 -11.28 -16.98 -0.61
N LEU A 200 -10.62 -18.09 -0.93
CA LEU A 200 -10.77 -18.78 -2.22
C LEU A 200 -12.01 -19.69 -2.26
N ASP A 201 -12.60 -19.98 -1.10
CA ASP A 201 -13.71 -20.92 -0.95
C ASP A 201 -15.04 -20.17 -0.82
N THR A 202 -15.46 -19.52 -1.90
CA THR A 202 -16.84 -19.00 -1.99
C THR A 202 -17.82 -20.16 -2.17
N THR A 203 -18.99 -20.04 -1.55
CA THR A 203 -20.05 -21.05 -1.59
C THR A 203 -21.18 -20.62 -2.53
N THR A 204 -21.99 -21.58 -2.98
CA THR A 204 -23.26 -21.29 -3.68
C THR A 204 -24.23 -20.45 -2.84
N GLY A 205 -24.09 -20.45 -1.52
CA GLY A 205 -24.85 -19.55 -0.65
C GLY A 205 -24.39 -18.11 -0.79
N ASP A 206 -23.07 -17.90 -0.87
CA ASP A 206 -22.47 -16.56 -1.01
C ASP A 206 -22.88 -15.90 -2.34
N THR A 207 -23.07 -16.67 -3.42
CA THR A 207 -23.48 -16.11 -4.72
C THR A 207 -24.91 -15.55 -4.73
N LYS A 208 -25.69 -15.79 -3.68
CA LYS A 208 -27.11 -15.38 -3.55
C LYS A 208 -27.34 -14.28 -2.52
N ILE A 209 -26.28 -13.72 -1.93
CA ILE A 209 -26.42 -12.67 -0.92
C ILE A 209 -27.04 -11.41 -1.55
N ASP A 210 -27.91 -10.74 -0.80
CA ASP A 210 -28.42 -9.44 -1.21
C ASP A 210 -27.40 -8.35 -0.87
N SER A 211 -26.57 -8.02 -1.86
CA SER A 211 -25.59 -6.94 -1.77
C SER A 211 -25.47 -6.23 -3.11
N PRO A 212 -25.28 -4.90 -3.14
CA PRO A 212 -25.01 -4.17 -4.39
C PRO A 212 -23.67 -4.58 -5.02
N TYR A 213 -22.78 -5.25 -4.26
CA TYR A 213 -21.51 -5.78 -4.76
C TYR A 213 -21.62 -7.23 -5.27
N ASN A 214 -22.78 -7.88 -5.16
CA ASN A 214 -22.95 -9.23 -5.68
C ASN A 214 -23.02 -9.22 -7.21
N SER A 215 -21.86 -9.41 -7.86
CA SER A 215 -21.74 -9.43 -9.32
C SER A 215 -22.22 -10.74 -9.98
N TYR A 216 -22.73 -11.70 -9.20
CA TYR A 216 -23.43 -12.87 -9.73
C TYR A 216 -24.88 -12.57 -10.07
N GLU A 217 -25.57 -11.81 -9.21
CA GLU A 217 -26.98 -11.45 -9.36
C GLU A 217 -27.18 -10.09 -10.05
N ARG A 218 -26.19 -9.20 -9.96
CA ARG A 218 -26.26 -7.83 -10.51
C ARG A 218 -25.32 -7.67 -11.70
N LYS A 219 -25.86 -7.11 -12.78
CA LYS A 219 -25.11 -6.76 -13.99
C LYS A 219 -24.39 -5.43 -13.84
N GLY A 220 -23.33 -5.23 -14.62
CA GLY A 220 -22.51 -4.02 -14.57
C GLY A 220 -21.38 -4.11 -13.54
N LEU A 221 -20.70 -2.99 -13.35
CA LEU A 221 -19.68 -2.84 -12.31
C LEU A 221 -20.34 -2.68 -10.92
N PRO A 222 -19.69 -3.11 -9.84
CA PRO A 222 -20.12 -2.78 -8.47
C PRO A 222 -20.14 -1.25 -8.26
N PRO A 223 -20.84 -0.75 -7.21
CA PRO A 223 -21.04 0.69 -7.01
C PRO A 223 -19.75 1.46 -6.69
N THR A 224 -18.72 0.79 -6.17
CA THR A 224 -17.40 1.35 -5.87
C THR A 224 -16.30 0.35 -6.23
N PRO A 225 -15.03 0.77 -6.29
CA PRO A 225 -13.90 -0.15 -6.22
C PRO A 225 -13.98 -1.08 -5.00
N ILE A 226 -13.35 -2.25 -5.07
CA ILE A 226 -13.33 -3.27 -4.02
C ILE A 226 -11.97 -3.39 -3.30
N GLY A 227 -11.10 -2.40 -3.52
CA GLY A 227 -9.74 -2.31 -3.01
C GLY A 227 -8.97 -1.26 -3.82
N ASN A 228 -7.72 -1.00 -3.43
CA ASN A 228 -6.86 0.01 -4.06
C ASN A 228 -5.97 -0.62 -5.15
N PRO A 229 -6.26 -0.39 -6.45
CA PRO A 229 -5.48 -1.00 -7.53
C PRO A 229 -4.12 -0.32 -7.72
N GLY A 230 -3.16 -1.11 -8.20
CA GLY A 230 -1.86 -0.61 -8.65
C GLY A 230 -1.90 0.00 -10.06
N GLU A 231 -0.75 0.52 -10.48
CA GLU A 231 -0.58 1.13 -11.82
C GLU A 231 -0.79 0.10 -12.94
N GLN A 232 -0.36 -1.16 -12.72
CA GLN A 232 -0.48 -2.23 -13.71
C GLN A 232 -1.94 -2.64 -13.96
N ALA A 233 -2.73 -2.77 -12.89
CA ALA A 233 -4.16 -3.06 -13.00
C ALA A 233 -4.91 -1.91 -13.71
N MET A 234 -4.53 -0.64 -13.45
CA MET A 234 -5.07 0.51 -14.16
C MET A 234 -4.73 0.50 -15.65
N VAL A 235 -3.49 0.18 -16.02
CA VAL A 235 -3.08 0.02 -17.42
C VAL A 235 -3.85 -1.11 -18.09
N ALA A 236 -3.97 -2.27 -17.45
CA ALA A 236 -4.74 -3.41 -17.95
C ALA A 236 -6.23 -3.05 -18.15
N ALA A 237 -6.81 -2.28 -17.23
CA ALA A 237 -8.19 -1.85 -17.30
C ALA A 237 -8.49 -0.95 -18.53
N VAL A 238 -7.55 -0.08 -18.91
CA VAL A 238 -7.73 0.82 -20.06
C VAL A 238 -7.20 0.25 -21.39
N SER A 239 -6.27 -0.70 -21.32
CA SER A 239 -5.64 -1.33 -22.48
C SER A 239 -5.62 -2.86 -22.35
N PRO A 240 -6.80 -3.51 -22.27
CA PRO A 240 -6.89 -4.96 -22.06
C PRO A 240 -6.34 -5.76 -23.25
N THR A 241 -5.69 -6.89 -22.97
CA THR A 241 -5.19 -7.83 -23.98
C THR A 241 -6.32 -8.20 -24.95
N PRO A 242 -6.15 -8.09 -26.28
CA PRO A 242 -7.19 -8.48 -27.23
C PRO A 242 -7.52 -9.98 -27.11
N GLY A 243 -8.80 -10.32 -27.11
CA GLY A 243 -9.25 -11.70 -27.10
C GLY A 243 -10.75 -11.85 -26.89
N PRO A 244 -11.34 -12.98 -27.30
CA PRO A 244 -12.79 -13.20 -27.20
C PRO A 244 -13.24 -13.73 -25.84
N TRP A 245 -12.33 -13.90 -24.88
CA TRP A 245 -12.59 -14.63 -23.63
C TRP A 245 -13.74 -14.06 -22.82
N LEU A 246 -14.54 -14.96 -22.27
CA LEU A 246 -15.67 -14.68 -21.38
C LEU A 246 -15.52 -15.38 -20.03
N TYR A 247 -14.63 -16.36 -19.95
CA TYR A 247 -14.44 -17.18 -18.77
C TYR A 247 -12.95 -17.37 -18.52
N PHE A 248 -12.60 -17.52 -17.26
CA PHE A 248 -11.28 -17.94 -16.85
C PHE A 248 -11.38 -18.78 -15.59
N VAL A 249 -10.34 -19.58 -15.33
CA VAL A 249 -10.16 -20.33 -14.09
C VAL A 249 -8.70 -20.73 -13.95
N THR A 250 -8.17 -20.59 -12.74
CA THR A 250 -6.85 -21.09 -12.37
C THR A 250 -6.97 -22.55 -11.98
N VAL A 251 -6.55 -23.46 -12.86
CA VAL A 251 -6.70 -24.91 -12.64
C VAL A 251 -5.60 -25.50 -11.75
N ALA A 252 -4.44 -24.84 -11.72
CA ALA A 252 -3.30 -25.13 -10.86
C ALA A 252 -2.49 -23.83 -10.67
N PRO A 253 -1.61 -23.73 -9.64
CA PRO A 253 -0.76 -22.56 -9.47
C PRO A 253 0.02 -22.22 -10.75
N GLY A 254 -0.18 -21.01 -11.27
CA GLY A 254 0.43 -20.54 -12.53
C GLY A 254 -0.22 -21.04 -13.83
N ASP A 255 -1.30 -21.83 -13.78
CA ASP A 255 -2.09 -22.26 -14.94
C ASP A 255 -3.49 -21.63 -14.91
N THR A 256 -3.57 -20.38 -15.33
CA THR A 256 -4.85 -19.66 -15.57
C THR A 256 -5.28 -19.84 -17.02
N ARG A 257 -6.40 -20.53 -17.23
CA ARG A 257 -6.95 -20.78 -18.56
C ARG A 257 -8.06 -19.79 -18.86
N PHE A 258 -8.09 -19.29 -20.09
CA PHE A 258 -9.08 -18.32 -20.58
C PHE A 258 -9.80 -18.89 -21.80
N THR A 259 -11.12 -18.82 -21.82
CA THR A 259 -11.94 -19.33 -22.94
C THR A 259 -13.16 -18.45 -23.21
N ALA A 260 -13.66 -18.49 -24.45
CA ALA A 260 -14.95 -17.94 -24.83
C ALA A 260 -16.07 -19.01 -24.81
N ASP A 261 -15.71 -20.30 -24.73
CA ASP A 261 -16.65 -21.42 -24.75
C ASP A 261 -17.01 -21.86 -23.32
N TYR A 262 -18.30 -21.81 -23.01
CA TYR A 262 -18.81 -22.25 -21.72
C TYR A 262 -18.57 -23.75 -21.48
N ALA A 263 -18.67 -24.60 -22.51
CA ALA A 263 -18.42 -26.03 -22.37
C ALA A 263 -16.95 -26.31 -22.02
N GLU A 264 -16.02 -25.53 -22.58
CA GLU A 264 -14.62 -25.57 -22.19
C GLU A 264 -14.40 -25.08 -20.76
N GLN A 265 -15.05 -24.00 -20.36
CA GLN A 265 -14.99 -23.53 -18.98
C GLN A 265 -15.45 -24.61 -17.99
N GLN A 266 -16.53 -25.32 -18.28
CA GLN A 266 -17.01 -26.41 -17.40
C GLN A 266 -15.97 -27.55 -17.28
N ARG A 267 -15.25 -27.86 -18.37
CA ARG A 267 -14.15 -28.84 -18.32
C ARG A 267 -12.99 -28.35 -17.45
N ASN A 268 -12.60 -27.09 -17.59
CA ASN A 268 -11.53 -26.48 -16.78
C ASN A 268 -11.91 -26.42 -15.29
N VAL A 269 -13.16 -26.04 -14.96
CA VAL A 269 -13.67 -26.05 -13.58
C VAL A 269 -13.71 -27.46 -13.01
N ALA A 270 -14.10 -28.46 -13.80
CA ALA A 270 -14.05 -29.86 -13.36
C ALA A 270 -12.61 -30.32 -13.07
N GLU A 271 -11.62 -29.86 -13.84
CA GLU A 271 -10.19 -30.13 -13.59
C GLU A 271 -9.69 -29.46 -12.31
N PHE A 272 -9.96 -28.16 -12.13
CA PHE A 272 -9.68 -27.44 -10.89
C PHE A 272 -10.23 -28.19 -9.65
N ASN A 273 -11.49 -28.61 -9.71
CA ASN A 273 -12.13 -29.35 -8.62
C ASN A 273 -11.50 -30.73 -8.35
N ARG A 274 -10.97 -31.41 -9.37
CA ARG A 274 -10.20 -32.65 -9.19
C ARG A 274 -8.85 -32.38 -8.52
N ASN A 275 -8.15 -31.34 -8.98
CA ASN A 275 -6.84 -30.96 -8.44
C ASN A 275 -6.92 -30.59 -6.96
N ARG A 276 -7.97 -29.86 -6.54
CA ARG A 276 -8.20 -29.53 -5.11
C ARG A 276 -8.51 -30.72 -4.20
N ARG A 277 -9.01 -31.83 -4.75
CA ARG A 277 -9.34 -33.03 -3.97
C ARG A 277 -8.18 -34.01 -3.85
N GLY A 278 -7.18 -33.89 -4.74
CA GLY A 278 -6.05 -34.81 -4.84
C GLY A 278 -4.75 -34.30 -4.20
N GLY A 279 -4.71 -33.04 -3.76
CA GLY A 279 -3.63 -32.46 -2.96
C GLY A 279 -4.05 -32.31 -1.50
#